data_AF-A0A8T6CKB8-F1
#
_entry.id   AF-A0A8T6CKB8-F1
#
_cell.length_a   1.000
_cell.length_b   1.000
_cell.length_c   1.000
_cell.angle_alpha   90.00
_cell.angle_beta   90.00
_cell.angle_gamma   90.00
#
_symmetry.space_group_name_H-M   'P 1'
#
loop_
_entity.id
_entity.type
_entity.pdbx_description
1 polymer ?
#
loop_
_entity_poly.entity_id
_entity_poly.type
_entity_poly.pdbx_seq_one_letter_code
_entity_poly.pdbx_strand_id
1 'polypeptide(L)'
;MRRMSTSPMSRLLRQWRYIGLLTGIMSGLLLLGLLSVPERSNLVAKGPMNTGHEGLACSECHSPATGTTAQQVSANVYHWLGFRQSTTGFGSQDVTSEDCLACHTRPEDRHPISRFLEPRFAEARRHLKVYDCITCHTEHMGKRVTLTTIGYCTHCHQDTDLEDDPISPTHVELVRAEAWNTCLQCHDFHGNHEMNTPTRIEDGVSEEQLWGYFHGAPDPYSIDKAVEALKTRGDRQP
;
A
#
# COMPACT_ATOMS: atom_id res chain seq x y z
N MET A 1 -38.81 15.70 -66.00
CA MET A 1 -37.93 15.47 -64.83
C MET A 1 -38.67 14.62 -63.80
N ARG A 2 -38.44 13.29 -63.77
CA ARG A 2 -39.07 12.38 -62.79
C ARG A 2 -38.31 12.46 -61.47
N ARG A 3 -38.96 12.93 -60.39
CA ARG A 3 -38.44 12.80 -59.03
C ARG A 3 -38.35 11.30 -58.70
N MET A 4 -37.14 10.78 -58.53
CA MET A 4 -36.92 9.44 -57.98
C MET A 4 -37.45 9.44 -56.54
N SER A 5 -38.60 8.79 -56.36
CA SER A 5 -39.17 8.50 -55.04
C SER A 5 -38.23 7.54 -54.32
N THR A 6 -37.60 8.01 -53.24
CA THR A 6 -36.77 7.16 -52.36
C THR A 6 -37.64 6.05 -51.78
N SER A 7 -37.32 4.78 -52.06
CA SER A 7 -38.07 3.64 -51.53
C SER A 7 -38.10 3.69 -49.99
N PRO A 8 -39.20 3.26 -49.34
CA PRO A 8 -39.34 3.31 -47.88
C PRO A 8 -38.20 2.59 -47.13
N MET A 9 -37.65 1.54 -47.74
CA MET A 9 -36.49 0.79 -47.23
C MET A 9 -35.21 1.64 -47.15
N SER A 10 -35.03 2.60 -48.06
CA SER A 10 -33.89 3.53 -48.04
C SER A 10 -33.99 4.62 -46.96
N ARG A 11 -35.21 4.93 -46.47
CA ARG A 11 -35.43 5.87 -45.35
C ARG A 11 -35.18 5.21 -44.00
N LEU A 12 -35.65 3.97 -43.83
CA LEU A 12 -35.39 3.14 -42.65
C LEU A 12 -33.88 2.92 -42.45
N LEU A 13 -33.15 2.49 -43.48
CA LEU A 13 -31.69 2.32 -43.41
C LEU A 13 -30.95 3.63 -43.05
N ARG A 14 -31.46 4.78 -43.51
CA ARG A 14 -30.89 6.09 -43.19
C ARG A 14 -31.18 6.46 -41.72
N GLN A 15 -32.37 6.19 -41.22
CA GLN A 15 -32.74 6.36 -39.81
C GLN A 15 -31.88 5.50 -38.88
N TRP A 16 -31.68 4.22 -39.19
CA TRP A 16 -30.81 3.34 -38.39
C TRP A 16 -29.35 3.81 -38.35
N ARG A 17 -28.83 4.35 -39.47
CA ARG A 17 -27.49 4.97 -39.49
C ARG A 17 -27.41 6.23 -38.63
N TYR A 18 -28.44 7.08 -38.62
CA TYR A 18 -28.50 8.25 -37.74
C TYR A 18 -28.61 7.87 -36.26
N ILE A 19 -29.44 6.87 -35.94
CA ILE A 19 -29.56 6.35 -34.57
C ILE A 19 -28.23 5.76 -34.11
N GLY A 20 -27.55 4.96 -34.94
CA GLY A 20 -26.25 4.38 -34.64
C GLY A 20 -25.15 5.43 -34.45
N LEU A 21 -25.14 6.48 -35.29
CA LEU A 21 -24.20 7.59 -35.14
C LEU A 21 -24.46 8.39 -33.87
N LEU A 22 -25.72 8.73 -33.58
CA LEU A 22 -26.10 9.47 -32.38
C LEU A 22 -25.80 8.68 -31.11
N THR A 23 -26.10 7.37 -31.09
CA THR A 23 -25.76 6.51 -29.96
C THR A 23 -24.25 6.39 -29.79
N GLY A 24 -23.48 6.26 -30.88
CA GLY A 24 -22.01 6.27 -30.84
C GLY A 24 -21.43 7.58 -30.30
N ILE A 25 -21.93 8.73 -30.76
CA ILE A 25 -21.53 10.05 -30.27
C ILE A 25 -21.90 10.22 -28.79
N MET A 26 -23.13 9.89 -28.41
CA MET A 26 -23.57 10.00 -27.02
C MET A 26 -22.77 9.11 -26.08
N SER A 27 -22.51 7.87 -26.49
CA SER A 27 -21.70 6.94 -25.72
C SER A 27 -20.25 7.41 -25.63
N GLY A 28 -19.69 7.94 -26.72
CA GLY A 28 -18.34 8.51 -26.75
C GLY A 28 -18.20 9.74 -25.86
N LEU A 29 -19.16 10.67 -25.91
CA LEU A 29 -19.20 11.86 -25.05
C LEU A 29 -19.40 11.49 -23.58
N LEU A 30 -20.25 10.49 -23.29
CA LEU A 30 -20.42 9.97 -21.94
C LEU A 30 -19.11 9.36 -21.42
N LEU A 31 -18.43 8.55 -22.23
CA LEU A 31 -17.13 7.96 -21.87
C LEU A 31 -16.07 9.05 -21.65
N LEU A 32 -15.99 10.03 -22.55
CA LEU A 32 -15.05 11.15 -22.44
C LEU A 32 -15.32 11.98 -21.19
N GLY A 33 -16.59 12.29 -20.93
CA GLY A 33 -17.02 13.00 -19.73
C GLY A 33 -16.67 12.22 -18.47
N LEU A 34 -16.92 10.91 -18.45
CA LEU A 34 -16.54 10.05 -17.34
C LEU A 34 -15.01 10.03 -17.12
N LEU A 35 -14.21 9.94 -18.18
CA LEU A 35 -12.74 9.89 -18.10
C LEU A 35 -12.09 11.25 -17.80
N SER A 36 -12.80 12.37 -18.01
CA SER A 36 -12.26 13.72 -17.85
C SER A 36 -12.55 14.37 -16.49
N VAL A 37 -13.28 13.70 -15.59
CA VAL A 37 -13.52 14.21 -14.22
C VAL A 37 -12.22 14.08 -13.40
N PRO A 38 -11.57 15.19 -13.01
CA PRO A 38 -10.24 15.16 -12.38
C PRO A 38 -10.25 14.57 -10.95
N GLU A 39 -11.40 14.63 -10.27
CA GLU A 39 -11.53 14.27 -8.85
C GLU A 39 -12.46 13.07 -8.62
N ARG A 40 -12.14 11.93 -9.26
CA ARG A 40 -12.75 10.64 -8.88
C ARG A 40 -12.10 10.00 -7.65
N SER A 41 -11.10 10.64 -7.04
CA SER A 41 -10.30 10.08 -5.94
C SER A 41 -11.16 9.43 -4.84
N ASN A 42 -12.22 10.11 -4.40
CA ASN A 42 -13.10 9.59 -3.34
C ASN A 42 -14.09 8.51 -3.82
N LEU A 43 -14.41 8.47 -5.12
CA LEU A 43 -15.28 7.43 -5.71
C LEU A 43 -14.52 6.15 -6.07
N VAL A 44 -13.19 6.24 -6.20
CA VAL A 44 -12.28 5.14 -6.55
C VAL A 44 -11.47 4.67 -5.32
N ALA A 45 -11.57 5.39 -4.20
CA ALA A 45 -10.94 5.00 -2.94
C ALA A 45 -11.35 3.56 -2.57
N LYS A 46 -10.35 2.69 -2.43
CA LYS A 46 -10.55 1.25 -2.18
C LYS A 46 -11.04 0.94 -0.77
N GLY A 47 -11.05 1.94 0.11
CA GLY A 47 -11.41 1.83 1.52
C GLY A 47 -10.88 3.02 2.33
N PRO A 48 -11.10 3.04 3.66
CA PRO A 48 -10.63 4.11 4.54
C PRO A 48 -9.10 4.14 4.59
N MET A 49 -8.50 5.33 4.50
CA MET A 49 -7.06 5.48 4.65
C MET A 49 -6.58 4.97 6.02
N ASN A 50 -5.32 4.53 6.07
CA ASN A 50 -4.64 4.06 7.26
C ASN A 50 -4.71 5.13 8.38
N THR A 51 -4.73 4.68 9.63
CA THR A 51 -4.77 5.58 10.78
C THR A 51 -3.58 6.54 10.77
N GLY A 52 -3.86 7.83 10.84
CA GLY A 52 -2.88 8.91 10.74
C GLY A 52 -2.70 9.45 9.31
N HIS A 53 -3.28 8.82 8.31
CA HIS A 53 -3.24 9.24 6.90
C HIS A 53 -4.57 9.82 6.40
N GLU A 54 -5.57 10.00 7.27
CA GLU A 54 -6.94 10.40 6.89
C GLU A 54 -7.01 11.76 6.18
N GLY A 55 -6.02 12.63 6.40
CA GLY A 55 -5.92 13.95 5.78
C GLY A 55 -5.04 14.01 4.53
N LEU A 56 -4.42 12.91 4.10
CA LEU A 56 -3.51 12.92 2.95
C LEU A 56 -4.27 12.96 1.63
N ALA A 57 -3.75 13.73 0.67
CA ALA A 57 -4.22 13.68 -0.70
C ALA A 57 -3.75 12.38 -1.37
N CYS A 58 -4.53 11.82 -2.28
CA CYS A 58 -4.16 10.58 -2.97
C CYS A 58 -2.83 10.71 -3.74
N SER A 59 -2.51 11.92 -4.23
CA SER A 59 -1.26 12.25 -4.92
C SER A 59 -0.03 12.18 -4.03
N GLU A 60 -0.19 12.22 -2.70
CA GLU A 60 0.93 12.03 -1.76
C GLU A 60 1.47 10.59 -1.78
N CYS A 61 0.71 9.63 -2.32
CA CYS A 61 1.13 8.24 -2.48
C CYS A 61 1.16 7.83 -3.95
N HIS A 62 0.09 8.15 -4.68
CA HIS A 62 -0.11 7.76 -6.07
C HIS A 62 0.41 8.81 -7.03
N SER A 63 1.62 8.58 -7.55
CA SER A 63 2.15 9.37 -8.65
C SER A 63 1.41 9.10 -9.96
N PRO A 64 1.34 10.06 -10.90
CA PRO A 64 0.76 9.83 -12.21
C PRO A 64 1.44 8.68 -12.96
N ALA A 65 0.66 7.86 -13.65
CA ALA A 65 1.21 6.81 -14.49
C ALA A 65 2.01 7.40 -15.66
N THR A 66 3.07 6.71 -16.07
CA THR A 66 3.90 7.16 -17.19
C THR A 66 3.13 7.19 -18.52
N GLY A 67 3.45 8.17 -19.36
CA GLY A 67 2.82 8.36 -20.67
C GLY A 67 1.45 9.02 -20.62
N THR A 68 0.91 9.34 -21.80
CA THR A 68 -0.45 9.90 -21.93
C THR A 68 -1.51 8.81 -21.74
N THR A 69 -2.75 9.21 -21.44
CA THR A 69 -3.89 8.27 -21.34
C THR A 69 -4.01 7.39 -22.59
N ALA A 70 -3.83 7.95 -23.79
CA ALA A 70 -3.87 7.18 -25.03
C ALA A 70 -2.75 6.14 -25.11
N GLN A 71 -1.54 6.47 -24.65
CA GLN A 71 -0.42 5.54 -24.58
C GLN A 71 -0.66 4.43 -23.54
N GLN A 72 -1.21 4.78 -22.37
CA GLN A 72 -1.55 3.82 -21.31
C GLN A 72 -2.61 2.82 -21.78
N VAL A 73 -3.70 3.31 -22.40
CA VAL A 73 -4.75 2.47 -22.99
C VAL A 73 -4.16 1.57 -24.08
N SER A 74 -3.38 2.15 -25.00
CA SER A 74 -2.77 1.37 -26.08
C SER A 74 -1.86 0.27 -25.53
N ALA A 75 -1.01 0.57 -24.55
CA ALA A 75 -0.10 -0.40 -23.94
C ALA A 75 -0.86 -1.56 -23.28
N ASN A 76 -1.96 -1.27 -22.58
CA ASN A 76 -2.81 -2.30 -21.96
C ASN A 76 -3.57 -3.14 -22.99
N VAL A 77 -4.01 -2.55 -24.12
CA VAL A 77 -4.58 -3.31 -25.24
C VAL A 77 -3.52 -4.22 -25.88
N TYR A 78 -2.30 -3.73 -26.10
CA TYR A 78 -1.20 -4.55 -26.63
C TYR A 78 -0.84 -5.71 -25.69
N HIS A 79 -0.88 -5.50 -24.37
CA HIS A 79 -0.71 -6.60 -23.42
C HIS A 79 -1.83 -7.63 -23.53
N TRP A 80 -3.09 -7.20 -23.57
CA TRP A 80 -4.23 -8.09 -23.72
C TRP A 80 -4.20 -8.91 -25.02
N LEU A 81 -3.71 -8.32 -26.11
CA LEU A 81 -3.50 -8.99 -27.39
C LEU A 81 -2.24 -9.87 -27.44
N GLY A 82 -1.47 -9.96 -26.36
CA GLY A 82 -0.24 -10.77 -26.28
C GLY A 82 0.99 -10.15 -26.95
N PHE A 83 0.90 -8.90 -27.40
CA PHE A 83 2.04 -8.18 -27.99
C PHE A 83 2.97 -7.55 -26.94
N ARG A 84 2.60 -7.58 -25.65
CA ARG A 84 3.39 -7.07 -24.53
C ARG A 84 3.30 -8.02 -23.33
N GLN A 85 4.41 -8.19 -22.61
CA GLN A 85 4.49 -9.11 -21.46
C GLN A 85 3.77 -8.61 -20.20
N SER A 86 3.64 -7.30 -20.02
CA SER A 86 3.03 -6.70 -18.83
C SER A 86 2.12 -5.52 -19.15
N THR A 87 1.15 -5.27 -18.27
CA THR A 87 0.33 -4.06 -18.26
C THR A 87 1.16 -2.83 -17.85
N THR A 88 0.54 -1.66 -17.95
CA THR A 88 1.00 -0.41 -17.34
C THR A 88 -0.12 0.19 -16.49
N GLY A 89 0.26 1.00 -15.50
CA GLY A 89 -0.68 1.80 -14.71
C GLY A 89 -1.55 2.70 -15.61
N PHE A 90 -2.77 2.98 -15.15
CA PHE A 90 -3.72 3.86 -15.82
C PHE A 90 -4.10 5.00 -14.89
N GLY A 91 -3.85 6.23 -15.31
CA GLY A 91 -4.03 7.43 -14.48
C GLY A 91 -2.93 7.58 -13.43
N SER A 92 -2.78 6.61 -12.53
CA SER A 92 -1.73 6.55 -11.51
C SER A 92 -0.92 5.25 -11.57
N GLN A 93 0.30 5.31 -11.03
CA GLN A 93 1.12 4.13 -10.79
C GLN A 93 0.82 3.51 -9.41
N ASP A 94 1.23 2.26 -9.26
CA ASP A 94 1.15 1.56 -7.98
C ASP A 94 2.13 2.17 -6.97
N VAL A 95 1.73 2.17 -5.70
CA VAL A 95 2.55 2.65 -4.58
C VAL A 95 3.63 1.62 -4.28
N THR A 96 4.85 2.09 -4.08
CA THR A 96 6.02 1.29 -3.73
C THR A 96 6.53 1.61 -2.32
N SER A 97 7.54 0.90 -1.83
CA SER A 97 8.15 1.27 -0.55
C SER A 97 8.94 2.59 -0.58
N GLU A 98 9.43 3.01 -1.76
CA GLU A 98 10.10 4.32 -1.94
C GLU A 98 9.12 5.47 -1.69
N ASP A 99 7.87 5.29 -2.12
CA ASP A 99 6.76 6.19 -1.89
C ASP A 99 6.48 6.40 -0.39
N CYS A 100 6.57 5.34 0.42
CA CYS A 100 6.43 5.40 1.87
C CYS A 100 7.65 6.10 2.52
N LEU A 101 8.86 5.71 2.10
CA LEU A 101 10.11 6.25 2.64
C LEU A 101 10.30 7.74 2.33
N ALA A 102 9.61 8.30 1.34
CA ALA A 102 9.62 9.73 1.07
C ALA A 102 9.29 10.56 2.32
N CYS A 103 8.37 10.08 3.17
CA CYS A 103 7.99 10.70 4.45
C CYS A 103 8.51 9.95 5.68
N HIS A 104 8.71 8.63 5.58
CA HIS A 104 9.07 7.76 6.71
C HIS A 104 10.56 7.35 6.75
N THR A 105 11.45 8.12 6.13
CA THR A 105 12.90 7.85 6.26
C THR A 105 13.34 8.08 7.71
N ARG A 106 14.02 7.08 8.29
CA ARG A 106 14.62 7.15 9.62
C ARG A 106 16.09 6.71 9.54
N PRO A 107 17.05 7.51 10.04
CA PRO A 107 18.45 7.11 10.04
C PRO A 107 18.73 5.85 10.89
N GLU A 108 18.06 5.73 12.04
CA GLU A 108 18.27 4.67 13.03
C GLU A 108 17.13 3.63 13.04
N ASP A 109 16.53 3.34 11.88
CA ASP A 109 15.52 2.27 11.80
C ASP A 109 16.16 0.92 12.15
N ARG A 110 15.54 0.17 13.07
CA ARG A 110 16.02 -1.17 13.47
C ARG A 110 15.73 -2.24 12.41
N HIS A 111 14.77 -1.99 11.53
CA HIS A 111 14.33 -2.86 10.45
C HIS A 111 14.28 -2.11 9.11
N PRO A 112 15.40 -1.54 8.62
CA PRO A 112 15.41 -0.85 7.34
C PRO A 112 15.35 -1.86 6.19
N ILE A 113 14.77 -1.45 5.06
CA ILE A 113 14.62 -2.29 3.85
C ILE A 113 15.93 -2.97 3.44
N SER A 114 17.06 -2.28 3.57
CA SER A 114 18.38 -2.80 3.23
C SER A 114 18.76 -4.08 4.00
N ARG A 115 18.37 -4.20 5.27
CA ARG A 115 18.60 -5.41 6.08
C ARG A 115 17.81 -6.59 5.55
N PHE A 116 16.55 -6.36 5.18
CA PHE A 116 15.72 -7.41 4.60
C PHE A 116 16.25 -7.92 3.27
N LEU A 117 16.95 -7.09 2.51
CA LEU A 117 17.53 -7.45 1.21
C LEU A 117 18.86 -8.22 1.30
N GLU A 118 19.43 -8.41 2.50
CA GLU A 118 20.66 -9.19 2.69
C GLU A 118 20.52 -10.63 2.13
N PRO A 119 21.51 -11.17 1.39
CA PRO A 119 21.38 -12.47 0.71
C PRO A 119 20.97 -13.64 1.62
N ARG A 120 21.39 -13.65 2.89
CA ARG A 120 21.03 -14.69 3.87
C ARG A 120 19.52 -14.82 4.11
N PHE A 121 18.76 -13.74 3.89
CA PHE A 121 17.30 -13.73 4.04
C PHE A 121 16.55 -13.95 2.72
N ALA A 122 17.24 -14.36 1.64
CA ALA A 122 16.61 -14.56 0.34
C ALA A 122 15.43 -15.55 0.42
N GLU A 123 15.52 -16.60 1.23
CA GLU A 123 14.43 -17.54 1.42
C GLU A 123 13.22 -16.91 2.12
N ALA A 124 13.44 -16.30 3.29
CA ALA A 124 12.39 -15.63 4.04
C ALA A 124 11.68 -14.55 3.20
N ARG A 125 12.44 -13.80 2.37
CA ARG A 125 11.89 -12.78 1.47
C ARG A 125 10.91 -13.34 0.44
N ARG A 126 11.09 -14.59 -0.04
CA ARG A 126 10.18 -15.19 -1.03
C ARG A 126 8.76 -15.36 -0.48
N HIS A 127 8.63 -15.56 0.82
CA HIS A 127 7.36 -15.84 1.48
C HIS A 127 6.75 -14.61 2.14
N LEU A 128 7.57 -13.83 2.84
CA LEU A 128 7.05 -12.75 3.70
C LEU A 128 7.02 -11.38 3.04
N LYS A 129 7.92 -11.10 2.10
CA LYS A 129 8.08 -9.77 1.46
C LYS A 129 8.17 -8.59 2.46
N VAL A 130 8.77 -8.79 3.64
CA VAL A 130 8.96 -7.75 4.68
C VAL A 130 9.73 -6.52 4.22
N TYR A 131 10.41 -6.59 3.07
CA TYR A 131 11.04 -5.43 2.44
C TYR A 131 10.02 -4.47 1.80
N ASP A 132 8.76 -4.88 1.68
CA ASP A 132 7.68 -4.09 1.12
C ASP A 132 6.72 -3.61 2.21
N CYS A 133 6.69 -2.29 2.46
CA CYS A 133 5.95 -1.67 3.56
C CYS A 133 4.48 -2.08 3.58
N ILE A 134 3.84 -2.20 2.41
CA ILE A 134 2.41 -2.50 2.28
C ILE A 134 2.05 -3.94 2.67
N THR A 135 3.05 -4.82 2.83
CA THR A 135 2.86 -6.17 3.37
C THR A 135 2.30 -6.09 4.78
N CYS A 136 2.80 -5.17 5.59
CA CYS A 136 2.35 -4.97 6.97
C CYS A 136 1.38 -3.78 7.10
N HIS A 137 1.65 -2.71 6.37
CA HIS A 137 0.92 -1.45 6.41
C HIS A 137 0.04 -1.30 5.18
N THR A 138 -0.91 -2.22 4.97
CA THR A 138 -1.79 -2.14 3.80
C THR A 138 -2.69 -0.91 3.89
N GLU A 139 -2.42 0.05 3.02
CA GLU A 139 -3.21 1.27 2.88
C GLU A 139 -4.65 0.94 2.46
N HIS A 140 -5.60 1.83 2.76
CA HIS A 140 -7.05 1.65 2.52
C HIS A 140 -7.78 0.61 3.39
N MET A 141 -7.18 0.18 4.51
CA MET A 141 -7.80 -0.76 5.46
C MET A 141 -8.21 -0.12 6.79
N GLY A 142 -7.93 1.18 6.99
CA GLY A 142 -8.26 1.88 8.24
C GLY A 142 -7.49 1.40 9.47
N LYS A 143 -6.35 0.74 9.30
CA LYS A 143 -5.55 0.13 10.38
C LYS A 143 -4.07 0.40 10.15
N ARG A 144 -3.32 0.71 11.22
CA ARG A 144 -1.86 0.88 11.18
C ARG A 144 -1.16 -0.34 10.60
N VAL A 145 -1.47 -1.52 11.14
CA VAL A 145 -0.93 -2.81 10.70
C VAL A 145 -2.08 -3.75 10.39
N THR A 146 -2.01 -4.41 9.23
CA THR A 146 -3.09 -5.25 8.70
C THR A 146 -2.79 -6.75 8.80
N LEU A 147 -1.57 -7.12 9.24
CA LEU A 147 -1.23 -8.50 9.51
C LEU A 147 -2.10 -9.07 10.63
N THR A 148 -2.51 -10.32 10.44
CA THR A 148 -3.30 -11.08 11.43
C THR A 148 -2.43 -11.86 12.40
N THR A 149 -1.12 -11.90 12.19
CA THR A 149 -0.16 -12.60 13.06
C THR A 149 1.14 -11.80 13.20
N ILE A 150 1.70 -11.80 14.42
CA ILE A 150 2.97 -11.13 14.77
C ILE A 150 4.17 -12.08 14.58
N GLY A 151 3.93 -13.35 14.28
CA GLY A 151 4.94 -14.42 14.31
C GLY A 151 5.96 -14.45 13.18
N TYR A 152 6.04 -13.43 12.32
CA TYR A 152 6.97 -13.41 11.18
C TYR A 152 8.45 -13.29 11.62
N CYS A 153 8.70 -12.89 12.87
CA CYS A 153 10.03 -12.80 13.47
C CYS A 153 10.82 -14.11 13.34
N THR A 154 10.15 -15.26 13.46
CA THR A 154 10.75 -16.61 13.42
C THR A 154 11.63 -16.82 12.18
N HIS A 155 11.23 -16.27 11.03
CA HIS A 155 11.93 -16.49 9.77
C HIS A 155 13.33 -15.88 9.72
N CYS A 156 13.66 -15.00 10.66
CA CYS A 156 14.98 -14.38 10.77
C CYS A 156 15.60 -14.56 12.17
N HIS A 157 14.79 -14.72 13.22
CA HIS A 157 15.20 -14.72 14.62
C HIS A 157 15.07 -16.09 15.32
N GLN A 158 14.74 -17.17 14.61
CA GLN A 158 14.67 -18.55 15.16
C GLN A 158 15.94 -19.03 15.87
N ASP A 159 17.11 -18.48 15.50
CA ASP A 159 18.41 -18.88 16.05
C ASP A 159 18.96 -17.84 17.03
N THR A 160 18.09 -17.01 17.63
CA THR A 160 18.49 -15.99 18.60
C THR A 160 19.02 -16.66 19.87
N ASP A 161 20.28 -16.41 20.18
CA ASP A 161 20.97 -16.84 21.40
C ASP A 161 21.88 -15.69 21.86
N LEU A 162 21.65 -15.20 23.08
CA LEU A 162 22.37 -14.07 23.66
C LEU A 162 23.20 -14.59 24.85
N GLU A 163 24.49 -14.27 24.84
CA GLU A 163 25.42 -14.68 25.92
C GLU A 163 25.00 -14.07 27.27
N ASP A 164 24.70 -12.77 27.27
CA ASP A 164 24.18 -12.04 28.42
C ASP A 164 22.74 -11.61 28.10
N ASP A 165 21.79 -12.49 28.37
CA ASP A 165 20.37 -12.22 28.16
C ASP A 165 19.76 -11.49 29.38
N PRO A 166 19.38 -10.20 29.26
CA PRO A 166 18.91 -9.42 30.40
C PRO A 166 17.44 -9.68 30.74
N ILE A 167 16.71 -10.48 29.95
CA ILE A 167 15.26 -10.66 30.11
C ILE A 167 14.89 -11.98 30.80
N SER A 168 13.70 -12.00 31.41
CA SER A 168 13.11 -13.20 32.00
C SER A 168 11.64 -13.32 31.57
N PRO A 169 11.21 -14.43 30.92
CA PRO A 169 12.03 -15.53 30.41
C PRO A 169 13.01 -15.08 29.31
N THR A 170 14.11 -15.81 29.14
CA THR A 170 15.16 -15.50 28.15
C THR A 170 14.62 -15.57 26.71
N HIS A 171 15.28 -14.93 25.77
CA HIS A 171 14.96 -15.01 24.34
C HIS A 171 14.97 -16.46 23.86
N VAL A 172 15.97 -17.26 24.27
CA VAL A 172 16.06 -18.68 23.91
C VAL A 172 14.84 -19.47 24.42
N GLU A 173 14.39 -19.20 25.65
CA GLU A 173 13.18 -19.83 26.19
C GLU A 173 11.92 -19.41 25.42
N LEU A 174 11.78 -18.12 25.09
CA LEU A 174 10.65 -17.61 24.29
C LEU A 174 10.62 -18.22 22.89
N VAL A 175 11.76 -18.30 22.22
CA VAL A 175 11.92 -18.91 20.89
C VAL A 175 11.56 -20.40 20.93
N ARG A 176 12.07 -21.15 21.93
CA ARG A 176 11.74 -22.57 22.11
C ARG A 176 10.28 -22.82 22.42
N ALA A 177 9.62 -21.88 23.11
CA ALA A 177 8.20 -21.93 23.40
C ALA A 177 7.33 -21.44 22.22
N GLU A 178 7.92 -21.07 21.08
CA GLU A 178 7.25 -20.47 19.93
C GLU A 178 6.41 -19.22 20.28
N ALA A 179 6.82 -18.50 21.33
CA ALA A 179 6.12 -17.33 21.87
C ALA A 179 6.35 -16.06 21.02
N TRP A 180 6.27 -16.18 19.69
CA TRP A 180 6.63 -15.11 18.75
C TRP A 180 5.73 -13.87 18.82
N ASN A 181 4.52 -14.01 19.38
CA ASN A 181 3.61 -12.89 19.63
C ASN A 181 4.03 -12.01 20.82
N THR A 182 5.01 -12.43 21.62
CA THR A 182 5.47 -11.65 22.78
C THR A 182 6.57 -10.65 22.44
N CYS A 183 7.27 -10.80 21.31
CA CYS A 183 8.43 -9.98 20.99
C CYS A 183 8.11 -8.47 20.98
N LEU A 184 6.95 -8.12 20.43
CA LEU A 184 6.51 -6.73 20.34
C LEU A 184 6.00 -6.15 21.67
N GLN A 185 5.82 -6.98 22.71
CA GLN A 185 5.45 -6.48 24.04
C GLN A 185 6.59 -5.68 24.66
N CYS A 186 7.85 -6.01 24.33
CA CYS A 186 9.03 -5.26 24.79
C CYS A 186 9.68 -4.43 23.68
N HIS A 187 9.63 -4.89 22.43
CA HIS A 187 10.31 -4.24 21.31
C HIS A 187 9.36 -3.46 20.42
N ASP A 188 9.68 -2.20 20.18
CA ASP A 188 9.21 -1.51 18.99
C ASP A 188 9.97 -2.02 17.76
N PHE A 189 9.21 -2.49 16.76
CA PHE A 189 9.73 -3.02 15.51
C PHE A 189 10.69 -2.04 14.82
N HIS A 190 10.31 -0.77 14.65
CA HIS A 190 11.19 0.20 13.98
C HIS A 190 12.20 0.87 14.91
N GLY A 191 12.00 0.77 16.22
CA GLY A 191 12.84 1.43 17.24
C GLY A 191 12.74 2.96 17.23
N ASN A 192 11.61 3.51 16.80
CA ASN A 192 11.38 4.96 16.69
C ASN A 192 10.82 5.59 17.97
N HIS A 193 10.33 4.80 18.92
CA HIS A 193 9.80 5.32 20.19
C HIS A 193 10.93 5.59 21.18
N GLU A 194 10.86 6.72 21.87
CA GLU A 194 11.70 6.97 23.04
C GLU A 194 11.14 6.17 24.22
N MET A 195 11.74 5.00 24.48
CA MET A 195 11.29 4.08 25.52
C MET A 195 12.46 3.31 26.15
N ASN A 196 12.28 2.90 27.40
CA ASN A 196 13.13 1.89 28.02
C ASN A 196 12.56 0.51 27.68
N THR A 197 13.39 -0.37 27.12
CA THR A 197 12.97 -1.74 26.83
C THR A 197 12.78 -2.52 28.14
N PRO A 198 11.58 -3.07 28.41
CA PRO A 198 11.33 -3.88 29.59
C PRO A 198 12.19 -5.15 29.61
N THR A 199 12.56 -5.62 30.80
CA THR A 199 13.29 -6.88 30.98
C THR A 199 12.38 -8.05 31.37
N ARG A 200 11.07 -7.81 31.50
CA ARG A 200 10.05 -8.82 31.78
C ARG A 200 8.86 -8.58 30.87
N ILE A 201 8.22 -9.65 30.39
CA ILE A 201 7.09 -9.54 29.46
C ILE A 201 5.92 -8.80 30.10
N GLU A 202 5.66 -9.05 31.38
CA GLU A 202 4.59 -8.41 32.14
C GLU A 202 4.78 -6.90 32.38
N ASP A 203 6.00 -6.39 32.25
CA ASP A 203 6.31 -4.97 32.36
C ASP A 203 6.20 -4.27 30.99
N GLY A 204 5.97 -5.05 29.92
CA GLY A 204 5.80 -4.57 28.56
C GLY A 204 4.35 -4.22 28.21
N VAL A 205 4.17 -3.89 26.94
CA VAL A 205 2.87 -3.61 26.36
C VAL A 205 2.05 -4.89 26.30
N SER A 206 0.82 -4.87 26.80
CA SER A 206 -0.07 -6.03 26.71
C SER A 206 -0.46 -6.34 25.25
N GLU A 207 -0.75 -7.61 24.96
CA GLU A 207 -1.21 -8.01 23.63
C GLU A 207 -2.48 -7.25 23.19
N GLU A 208 -3.41 -6.97 24.11
CA GLU A 208 -4.60 -6.16 23.82
C GLU A 208 -4.23 -4.74 23.37
N GLN A 209 -3.28 -4.09 24.05
CA GLN A 209 -2.80 -2.77 23.68
C GLN A 209 -2.10 -2.78 22.32
N LEU A 210 -1.31 -3.82 22.02
CA LEU A 210 -0.67 -3.98 20.71
C LEU A 210 -1.70 -4.12 19.59
N TRP A 211 -2.69 -5.01 19.76
CA TRP A 211 -3.74 -5.16 18.76
C TRP A 211 -4.58 -3.89 18.63
N GLY A 212 -4.92 -3.23 19.73
CA GLY A 212 -5.57 -1.92 19.71
C GLY A 212 -4.78 -0.91 18.88
N TYR A 213 -3.48 -0.80 19.14
CA TYR A 213 -2.58 0.09 18.42
C TYR A 213 -2.52 -0.21 16.92
N PHE A 214 -2.43 -1.48 16.53
CA PHE A 214 -2.48 -1.87 15.12
C PHE A 214 -3.80 -1.49 14.45
N HIS A 215 -4.89 -1.46 15.21
CA HIS A 215 -6.23 -1.05 14.76
C HIS A 215 -6.52 0.45 14.90
N GLY A 216 -5.53 1.26 15.26
CA GLY A 216 -5.66 2.71 15.30
C GLY A 216 -5.78 3.33 16.70
N ALA A 217 -5.81 2.54 17.77
CA ALA A 217 -5.84 3.05 19.16
C ALA A 217 -4.55 3.83 19.51
N PRO A 218 -4.51 4.57 20.63
CA PRO A 218 -3.32 5.33 21.02
C PRO A 218 -2.04 4.47 21.09
N ASP A 219 -0.91 5.15 20.93
CA ASP A 219 0.41 4.53 20.99
C ASP A 219 0.71 3.94 22.38
N PRO A 220 1.06 2.65 22.48
CA PRO A 220 1.26 2.01 23.77
C PRO A 220 2.71 2.04 24.25
N TYR A 221 3.68 2.40 23.39
CA TYR A 221 5.10 2.38 23.74
C TYR A 221 5.54 3.73 24.32
N SER A 222 5.26 4.81 23.59
CA SER A 222 5.56 6.19 23.99
C SER A 222 4.91 7.18 23.04
N ILE A 223 4.55 8.36 23.55
CA ILE A 223 4.14 9.48 22.69
C ILE A 223 5.33 10.14 22.01
N ASP A 224 6.52 10.03 22.60
CA ASP A 224 7.73 10.68 22.12
C ASP A 224 8.44 9.79 21.09
N LYS A 225 8.81 10.40 19.96
CA LYS A 225 9.46 9.75 18.84
C LYS A 225 10.83 10.36 18.59
N ALA A 226 11.81 9.51 18.31
CA ALA A 226 13.14 9.96 17.90
C ALA A 226 13.09 10.72 16.56
N VAL A 227 12.24 10.26 15.63
CA VAL A 227 12.03 10.89 14.33
C VAL A 227 10.55 10.96 14.00
N GLU A 228 10.06 12.17 13.73
CA GLU A 228 8.72 12.41 13.21
C GLU A 228 8.68 12.23 11.69
N ALA A 229 7.62 11.60 11.19
CA ALA A 229 7.39 11.49 9.76
C ALA A 229 6.99 12.85 9.17
N LEU A 230 7.31 13.07 7.90
CA LEU A 230 6.81 14.24 7.18
C LEU A 230 5.29 14.15 7.01
N LYS A 231 4.60 15.29 7.11
CA LYS A 231 3.14 15.34 6.92
C LYS A 231 2.76 15.14 5.46
N THR A 232 3.56 15.66 4.54
CA THR A 232 3.40 15.49 3.10
C THR A 232 4.77 15.29 2.45
N ARG A 233 4.81 14.76 1.22
CA ARG A 233 6.09 14.63 0.50
C ARG A 233 6.72 15.98 0.17
N GLY A 234 5.90 17.02 0.06
CA GLY A 234 6.34 18.38 -0.22
C GLY A 234 7.11 19.03 0.93
N ASP A 235 7.00 18.50 2.15
CA ASP A 235 7.65 19.06 3.36
C ASP A 235 9.14 18.70 3.48
N ARG A 236 9.70 17.97 2.50
CA ARG A 236 11.12 17.61 2.46
C ARG A 236 11.94 18.90 2.32
N GLN A 237 12.57 19.36 3.41
CA GLN A 237 13.55 20.44 3.32
C GLN A 237 14.76 19.97 2.47
N PRO A 238 15.28 20.83 1.58
CA PRO A 238 16.43 20.52 0.74
C PRO A 238 17.71 20.26 1.55
#